data_AF-A0A2V6LF46-F1
#
_entry.id   AF-A0A2V6LF46-F1
#
_cell.length_a   1.000
_cell.length_b   1.000
_cell.length_c   1.000
_cell.angle_alpha   90.00
_cell.angle_beta   90.00
_cell.angle_gamma   90.00
#
_symmetry.space_group_name_H-M   'P 1'
#
loop_
_entity.id
_entity.type
_entity.pdbx_description
1 polymer ?
#
loop_
_entity_poly.entity_id
_entity_poly.type
_entity_poly.pdbx_seq_one_letter_code
_entity_poly.pdbx_strand_id
1 'polypeptide(L)'
;MSTITQCTGAKREITSIYTDLSGNQCKTIKEDEETGSSVQECPGVGGFHLLVANDDARMSISVVSPDNKAHALDYWNIITRSFSSLGEKAEWRVVKRKGKITPIALIVRVDSSEQENIDSPKKTSYLAVAKITPEEICVTDKISPTVDANEQARQAADNSANKACLKP
;
A
#
# COMPACT_ATOMS: atom_id res chain seq x y z
N MET A 1 -25.62 -44.84 -10.76
CA MET A 1 -24.41 -44.07 -11.11
C MET A 1 -24.73 -42.60 -10.88
N SER A 2 -24.38 -42.05 -9.72
CA SER A 2 -24.64 -40.64 -9.40
C SER A 2 -23.54 -39.76 -9.97
N THR A 3 -23.88 -38.91 -10.92
CA THR A 3 -22.99 -37.93 -11.52
C THR A 3 -22.83 -36.75 -10.56
N ILE A 4 -21.65 -36.62 -9.96
CA ILE A 4 -21.28 -35.45 -9.16
C ILE A 4 -21.09 -34.28 -10.13
N THR A 5 -21.98 -33.29 -10.08
CA THR A 5 -21.80 -32.02 -10.80
C THR A 5 -20.80 -31.19 -10.00
N GLN A 6 -19.57 -31.10 -10.51
CA GLN A 6 -18.50 -30.31 -9.92
C GLN A 6 -18.73 -28.84 -10.27
N CYS A 7 -19.14 -28.03 -9.29
CA CYS A 7 -19.21 -26.59 -9.45
C CYS A 7 -17.77 -26.04 -9.56
N THR A 8 -17.34 -25.71 -10.77
CA THR A 8 -16.12 -24.94 -11.00
C THR A 8 -16.39 -23.49 -10.59
N GLY A 9 -16.05 -23.14 -9.35
CA GLY A 9 -16.04 -21.75 -8.92
C GLY A 9 -15.08 -20.96 -9.82
N ALA A 10 -15.58 -19.93 -10.51
CA ALA A 10 -14.74 -19.07 -11.33
C ALA A 10 -13.62 -18.48 -10.47
N LYS A 11 -12.37 -18.84 -10.78
CA LYS A 11 -11.18 -18.31 -10.13
C LYS A 11 -11.22 -16.79 -10.30
N ARG A 12 -11.34 -16.06 -9.19
CA ARG A 12 -11.34 -14.59 -9.19
C ARG A 12 -9.97 -14.15 -9.70
N GLU A 13 -9.92 -13.66 -10.93
CA GLU A 13 -8.67 -13.18 -11.51
C GLU A 13 -8.28 -11.88 -10.78
N ILE A 14 -7.24 -11.96 -9.97
CA ILE A 14 -6.63 -10.82 -9.29
C ILE A 14 -5.38 -10.45 -10.09
N THR A 15 -5.27 -9.18 -10.46
CA THR A 15 -4.17 -8.63 -11.28
C THR A 15 -3.58 -7.39 -10.63
N SER A 16 -2.36 -7.01 -11.04
CA SER A 16 -1.72 -5.78 -10.58
C SER A 16 -2.00 -4.62 -11.53
N ILE A 17 -2.23 -3.44 -10.97
CA ILE A 17 -2.14 -2.14 -11.66
C ILE A 17 -1.19 -1.27 -10.85
N TYR A 18 -0.34 -0.49 -11.50
CA TYR A 18 0.67 0.33 -10.83
C TYR A 18 0.37 1.82 -11.02
N THR A 19 0.52 2.59 -9.96
CA THR A 19 0.52 4.07 -10.03
C THR A 19 1.81 4.62 -9.46
N ASP A 20 2.20 5.79 -9.95
CA ASP A 20 3.33 6.54 -9.42
C ASP A 20 3.01 7.15 -8.05
N LEU A 21 4.01 7.14 -7.16
CA LEU A 21 3.97 7.78 -5.84
C LEU A 21 4.77 9.09 -5.79
N SER A 22 5.34 9.50 -6.92
CA SER A 22 6.09 10.75 -7.04
C SER A 22 6.12 11.24 -8.49
N GLY A 23 6.78 12.38 -8.72
CA GLY A 23 6.98 12.93 -10.05
C GLY A 23 5.76 13.71 -10.56
N ASN A 24 5.71 13.94 -11.87
CA ASN A 24 4.78 14.89 -12.49
C ASN A 24 3.29 14.50 -12.41
N GLN A 25 2.98 13.25 -12.08
CA GLN A 25 1.62 12.77 -11.90
C GLN A 25 1.08 13.09 -10.51
N CYS A 26 1.97 13.31 -9.54
CA CYS A 26 1.61 13.68 -8.18
C CYS A 26 1.62 15.20 -8.03
N LYS A 27 0.57 15.74 -7.42
CA LYS A 27 0.40 17.19 -7.19
C LYS A 27 0.62 17.51 -5.72
N THR A 28 1.54 18.41 -5.41
CA THR A 28 1.63 18.96 -4.05
C THR A 28 0.36 19.73 -3.71
N ILE A 29 -0.32 19.31 -2.64
CA ILE A 29 -1.56 19.94 -2.14
C ILE A 29 -1.37 20.63 -0.80
N LYS A 30 -0.29 20.29 -0.08
CA LYS A 30 0.13 20.95 1.14
C LYS A 30 1.65 20.90 1.23
N GLU A 31 2.25 22.00 1.66
CA GLU A 31 3.67 22.11 1.90
C GLU A 31 3.89 23.10 3.04
N ASP A 32 4.86 22.78 3.89
CA ASP A 32 5.38 23.64 4.94
C ASP A 32 6.88 23.81 4.68
N GLU A 33 7.27 25.01 4.27
CA GLU A 33 8.67 25.31 3.92
C GLU A 33 9.57 25.37 5.15
N GLU A 34 9.04 25.65 6.34
CA GLU A 34 9.82 25.74 7.57
C GLU A 34 10.20 24.34 8.07
N THR A 35 9.25 23.40 8.05
CA THR A 35 9.48 22.03 8.51
C THR A 35 9.91 21.09 7.38
N GLY A 36 9.70 21.46 6.13
CA GLY A 36 9.88 20.60 4.96
C GLY A 36 8.79 19.52 4.81
N SER A 37 7.71 19.61 5.60
CA SER A 37 6.62 18.64 5.56
C SER A 37 5.74 18.90 4.34
N SER A 38 5.29 17.84 3.67
CA SER A 38 4.46 17.98 2.47
C SER A 38 3.45 16.87 2.33
N VAL A 39 2.39 17.14 1.58
CA VAL A 39 1.41 16.15 1.13
C VAL A 39 1.22 16.29 -0.36
N GLN A 40 1.44 15.20 -1.09
CA GLN A 40 1.19 15.09 -2.51
C GLN A 40 -0.03 14.20 -2.75
N GLU A 41 -0.91 14.65 -3.63
CA GLU A 41 -2.02 13.87 -4.15
C GLU A 41 -1.56 13.13 -5.42
N CYS A 42 -1.57 11.80 -5.38
CA CYS A 42 -1.13 10.92 -6.46
C CYS A 42 -2.30 10.12 -7.04
N PRO A 43 -2.26 9.75 -8.33
CA PRO A 43 -3.31 8.96 -8.96
C PRO A 43 -3.50 7.59 -8.29
N GLY A 44 -4.71 7.06 -8.39
CA GLY A 44 -5.03 5.70 -7.95
C GLY A 44 -5.88 4.95 -8.97
N VAL A 45 -6.59 3.93 -8.50
CA VAL A 45 -7.33 2.99 -9.35
C VAL A 45 -8.77 2.86 -8.88
N GLY A 46 -9.73 2.71 -9.81
CA GLY A 46 -11.12 2.41 -9.44
C GLY A 46 -11.83 3.52 -8.66
N GLY A 47 -11.44 4.78 -8.89
CA GLY A 47 -11.96 5.96 -8.18
C GLY A 47 -11.23 6.29 -6.88
N PHE A 48 -10.26 5.47 -6.48
CA PHE A 48 -9.36 5.78 -5.37
C PHE A 48 -8.20 6.66 -5.85
N HIS A 49 -7.62 7.41 -4.93
CA HIS A 49 -6.35 8.12 -5.09
C HIS A 49 -5.54 8.04 -3.79
N LEU A 50 -4.29 8.49 -3.82
CA LEU A 50 -3.38 8.40 -2.68
C LEU A 50 -2.95 9.79 -2.23
N LEU A 51 -2.85 9.98 -0.92
CA LEU A 51 -2.12 11.11 -0.33
C LEU A 51 -0.80 10.59 0.21
N VAL A 52 0.30 11.02 -0.40
CA VAL A 52 1.67 10.73 0.04
C VAL A 52 2.11 11.85 0.95
N ALA A 53 2.26 11.56 2.24
CA ALA A 53 2.75 12.51 3.23
C ALA A 53 4.24 12.28 3.46
N ASN A 54 5.00 13.36 3.54
CA ASN A 54 6.37 13.39 4.03
C ASN A 54 6.42 14.33 5.24
N ASP A 55 6.88 13.83 6.38
CA ASP A 55 7.02 14.60 7.60
C ASP A 55 8.18 14.06 8.44
N ASP A 56 9.07 14.95 8.90
CA ASP A 56 10.29 14.60 9.64
C ASP A 56 11.07 13.41 9.04
N ALA A 57 11.34 13.52 7.73
CA ALA A 57 12.04 12.53 6.90
C ALA A 57 11.43 11.11 6.95
N ARG A 58 10.12 11.03 7.14
CA ARG A 58 9.34 9.80 7.15
C ARG A 58 8.15 9.95 6.25
N MET A 59 7.99 8.98 5.35
CA MET A 59 6.89 8.99 4.39
C MET A 59 5.80 7.98 4.76
N SER A 60 4.55 8.35 4.53
CA SER A 60 3.39 7.48 4.72
C SER A 60 2.33 7.77 3.66
N ILE A 61 1.36 6.87 3.55
CA ILE A 61 0.25 7.00 2.60
C ILE A 61 -1.08 7.03 3.35
N SER A 62 -1.99 7.86 2.87
CA SER A 62 -3.43 7.66 3.07
C SER A 62 -4.09 7.23 1.77
N VAL A 63 -4.94 6.21 1.83
CA VAL A 63 -5.79 5.81 0.71
C VAL A 63 -7.06 6.62 0.78
N VAL A 64 -7.39 7.35 -0.28
CA VAL A 64 -8.64 8.10 -0.36
C VAL A 64 -9.64 7.32 -1.20
N SER A 65 -10.78 7.01 -0.60
CA SER A 65 -11.87 6.28 -1.23
C SER A 65 -12.68 7.14 -2.20
N PRO A 66 -13.50 6.52 -3.09
CA PRO A 66 -14.34 7.26 -4.03
C PRO A 66 -15.36 8.22 -3.41
N ASP A 67 -15.69 8.06 -2.12
CA ASP A 67 -16.53 8.98 -1.34
C ASP A 67 -15.71 10.05 -0.59
N ASN A 68 -14.45 10.27 -1.00
CA ASN A 68 -13.50 11.25 -0.47
C ASN A 68 -13.16 11.09 1.02
N LYS A 69 -13.21 9.86 1.55
CA LYS A 69 -12.71 9.57 2.89
C LYS A 69 -11.25 9.13 2.81
N ALA A 70 -10.42 9.77 3.63
CA ALA A 70 -9.01 9.41 3.75
C ALA A 70 -8.83 8.33 4.84
N HIS A 71 -8.10 7.27 4.49
CA HIS A 71 -7.75 6.17 5.38
C HIS A 71 -6.23 6.12 5.52
N ALA A 72 -5.71 6.61 6.64
CA ALA A 72 -4.27 6.63 6.91
C ALA A 72 -3.73 5.21 7.10
N LEU A 73 -2.65 4.87 6.41
CA LEU A 73 -1.97 3.58 6.55
C LEU A 73 -0.85 3.60 7.62
N ASP A 74 -0.54 4.78 8.17
CA ASP A 74 0.29 4.95 9.38
C ASP A 74 1.66 4.24 9.33
N TYR A 75 2.35 4.29 8.18
CA TYR A 75 3.60 3.56 7.95
C TYR A 75 4.71 3.93 8.95
N TRP A 76 4.77 5.18 9.38
CA TRP A 76 5.74 5.68 10.37
C TRP A 76 5.57 5.08 11.77
N ASN A 77 4.47 4.37 12.04
CA ASN A 77 4.26 3.63 13.29
C ASN A 77 4.16 2.12 13.07
N ILE A 78 3.49 1.71 11.99
CA ILE A 78 3.17 0.30 11.72
C ILE A 78 4.32 -0.42 10.99
N ILE A 79 5.00 0.25 10.07
CA ILE A 79 6.05 -0.37 9.25
C ILE A 79 7.42 -0.09 9.85
N THR A 80 7.75 1.17 10.11
CA THR A 80 9.02 1.56 10.71
C THR A 80 8.92 2.92 11.37
N ARG A 81 9.53 3.07 12.55
CA ARG A 81 9.70 4.37 13.22
C ARG A 81 11.00 5.09 12.83
N SER A 82 11.84 4.44 12.02
CA SER A 82 13.06 5.06 11.49
C SER A 82 12.74 6.03 10.35
N PHE A 83 13.72 6.85 9.96
CA PHE A 83 13.64 7.59 8.69
C PHE A 83 13.28 6.65 7.56
N SER A 84 12.37 7.09 6.70
CA SER A 84 11.85 6.23 5.65
C SER A 84 11.37 7.01 4.44
N SER A 85 11.60 6.41 3.28
CA SER A 85 11.06 6.83 1.99
C SER A 85 10.19 5.74 1.40
N LEU A 86 9.38 6.11 0.40
CA LEU A 86 8.61 5.14 -0.36
C LEU A 86 9.35 4.76 -1.64
N GLY A 87 9.12 3.54 -2.11
CA GLY A 87 9.47 3.18 -3.49
C GLY A 87 8.63 3.97 -4.50
N GLU A 88 9.03 3.96 -5.76
CA GLU A 88 8.43 4.81 -6.81
C GLU A 88 6.96 4.50 -7.12
N LYS A 89 6.50 3.25 -6.87
CA LYS A 89 5.20 2.76 -7.32
C LYS A 89 4.37 2.20 -6.17
N ALA A 90 3.07 2.44 -6.26
CA ALA A 90 2.04 1.69 -5.56
C ALA A 90 1.54 0.55 -6.47
N GLU A 91 1.55 -0.68 -5.96
CA GLU A 91 0.94 -1.82 -6.63
C GLU A 91 -0.47 -2.05 -6.07
N TRP A 92 -1.47 -1.84 -6.91
CA TRP A 92 -2.87 -2.13 -6.61
C TRP A 92 -3.20 -3.55 -7.02
N ARG A 93 -3.67 -4.37 -6.07
CA ARG A 93 -4.27 -5.67 -6.37
C ARG A 93 -5.73 -5.44 -6.68
N VAL A 94 -6.15 -5.79 -7.90
CA VAL A 94 -7.48 -5.47 -8.41
C VAL A 94 -8.19 -6.70 -8.93
N VAL A 95 -9.52 -6.66 -8.83
CA VAL A 95 -10.41 -7.65 -9.40
C VAL A 95 -11.23 -6.99 -10.48
N LYS A 96 -11.31 -7.65 -11.64
CA LYS A 96 -12.15 -7.22 -12.76
C LYS A 96 -13.43 -8.04 -12.79
N ARG A 97 -14.58 -7.38 -12.67
CA ARG A 97 -15.91 -8.02 -12.81
C ARG A 97 -16.82 -7.15 -13.65
N LYS A 98 -17.37 -7.71 -14.74
CA LYS A 98 -18.30 -7.01 -15.65
C LYS A 98 -17.77 -5.64 -16.10
N GLY A 99 -16.49 -5.56 -16.45
CA GLY A 99 -15.82 -4.31 -16.85
C GLY A 99 -15.45 -3.35 -15.72
N LYS A 100 -15.91 -3.58 -14.48
CA LYS A 100 -15.54 -2.78 -13.31
C LYS A 100 -14.22 -3.28 -12.71
N ILE A 101 -13.27 -2.37 -12.53
CA ILE A 101 -12.02 -2.58 -11.80
C ILE A 101 -12.28 -2.19 -10.34
N THR A 102 -12.10 -3.14 -9.43
CA THR A 102 -12.22 -2.90 -7.99
C THR A 102 -10.90 -3.24 -7.31
N PRO A 103 -10.19 -2.25 -6.74
CA PRO A 103 -9.06 -2.51 -5.85
C PRO A 103 -9.50 -3.31 -4.62
N ILE A 104 -8.67 -4.25 -4.21
CA ILE A 104 -8.90 -5.08 -3.01
C ILE A 104 -7.74 -5.00 -2.01
N ALA A 105 -6.56 -4.55 -2.46
CA ALA A 105 -5.41 -4.32 -1.62
C ALA A 105 -4.41 -3.37 -2.30
N LEU A 106 -3.53 -2.78 -1.50
CA LEU A 106 -2.43 -1.92 -1.92
C LEU A 106 -1.12 -2.48 -1.36
N ILE A 107 -0.08 -2.51 -2.17
CA ILE A 107 1.28 -2.88 -1.77
C ILE A 107 2.19 -1.71 -2.08
N VAL A 108 2.96 -1.27 -1.09
CA VAL A 108 3.92 -0.17 -1.23
C VAL A 108 5.24 -0.56 -0.58
N ARG A 109 6.33 -0.27 -1.27
CA ARG A 109 7.68 -0.42 -0.72
C ARG A 109 7.98 0.73 0.24
N VAL A 110 8.48 0.40 1.42
CA VAL A 110 8.92 1.36 2.43
C VAL A 110 10.39 1.08 2.73
N ASP A 111 11.25 1.99 2.33
CA ASP A 111 12.69 1.91 2.52
C ASP A 111 13.06 2.61 3.82
N SER A 112 13.47 1.83 4.81
CA SER A 112 13.83 2.26 6.16
C SER A 112 15.33 2.47 6.29
N SER A 113 15.74 3.51 7.00
CA SER A 113 17.13 3.79 7.37
C SER A 113 17.27 3.83 8.89
N GLU A 114 17.65 2.70 9.48
CA GLU A 114 17.85 2.54 10.93
C GLU A 114 19.17 3.21 11.35
N GLN A 115 19.10 4.15 12.30
CA GLN A 115 20.22 5.01 12.72
C GLN A 115 20.89 4.53 14.02
N GLU A 116 20.87 3.23 14.32
CA GLU A 116 21.55 2.67 15.50
C GLU A 116 23.07 2.97 15.50
N ASN A 117 23.67 3.06 14.30
CA ASN A 117 25.01 3.57 14.08
C ASN A 117 24.95 4.68 13.01
N ILE A 118 25.16 5.93 13.42
CA ILE A 118 25.06 7.11 12.54
C ILE A 118 26.06 7.05 11.37
N ASP A 119 27.23 6.47 11.57
CA ASP A 119 28.27 6.37 10.53
C ASP A 119 28.00 5.23 9.53
N SER A 120 27.08 4.32 9.87
CA SER A 120 26.71 3.18 9.03
C SER A 120 25.24 2.81 9.23
N PRO A 121 24.31 3.65 8.74
CA PRO A 121 22.89 3.40 8.91
C PRO A 121 22.49 2.12 8.16
N LYS A 122 21.73 1.28 8.85
CA LYS A 122 21.25 0.02 8.29
C LYS A 122 20.00 0.27 7.45
N LYS A 123 20.09 -0.04 6.16
CA LYS A 123 18.98 0.11 5.22
C LYS A 123 18.20 -1.19 5.11
N THR A 124 16.88 -1.11 5.28
CA THR A 124 15.97 -2.26 5.17
C THR A 124 14.77 -1.88 4.31
N SER A 125 14.48 -2.67 3.27
CA SER A 125 13.33 -2.42 2.38
C SER A 125 12.19 -3.39 2.71
N TYR A 126 11.07 -2.84 3.18
CA TYR A 126 9.86 -3.61 3.49
C TYR A 126 8.81 -3.44 2.39
N LEU A 127 7.86 -4.38 2.32
CA LEU A 127 6.61 -4.17 1.61
C LEU A 127 5.47 -4.07 2.62
N ALA A 128 4.82 -2.92 2.64
CA ALA A 128 3.59 -2.68 3.38
C ALA A 128 2.41 -3.19 2.56
N VAL A 129 1.62 -4.11 3.13
CA VAL A 129 0.41 -4.64 2.50
C VAL A 129 -0.80 -4.10 3.25
N ALA A 130 -1.69 -3.42 2.53
CA ALA A 130 -2.94 -2.92 3.07
C ALA A 130 -4.14 -3.57 2.39
N LYS A 131 -5.14 -3.99 3.18
CA LYS A 131 -6.44 -4.43 2.64
C LYS A 131 -7.27 -3.21 2.25
N ILE A 132 -8.11 -3.37 1.24
CA ILE A 132 -9.14 -2.40 0.86
C ILE A 132 -10.48 -3.11 0.87
N THR A 133 -11.29 -2.90 1.91
CA THR A 133 -12.66 -3.40 2.00
C THR A 133 -13.64 -2.25 2.24
N PRO A 134 -14.96 -2.46 2.03
CA PRO A 134 -15.97 -1.46 2.38
C PRO A 134 -15.97 -1.06 3.86
N GLU A 135 -15.55 -1.97 4.74
CA GLU A 135 -15.56 -1.78 6.19
C GLU A 135 -14.30 -1.05 6.67
N GLU A 136 -13.13 -1.40 6.13
CA GLU A 136 -11.85 -0.94 6.66
C GLU A 136 -10.74 -0.97 5.61
N ILE A 137 -9.89 0.07 5.63
CA ILE A 137 -8.66 0.17 4.85
C ILE A 137 -7.51 0.38 5.82
N CYS A 138 -6.59 -0.56 5.89
CA CYS A 138 -5.49 -0.55 6.85
C CYS A 138 -4.38 -1.52 6.43
N VAL A 139 -3.20 -1.38 7.02
CA VAL A 139 -2.10 -2.33 6.86
C VAL A 139 -2.42 -3.64 7.57
N THR A 140 -2.25 -4.77 6.88
CA THR A 140 -2.43 -6.12 7.42
C THR A 140 -1.12 -6.89 7.56
N ASP A 141 -0.11 -6.56 6.73
CA ASP A 141 1.17 -7.27 6.75
C ASP A 141 2.34 -6.32 6.47
N LYS A 142 3.46 -6.58 7.15
CA LYS A 142 4.78 -6.02 6.88
C LYS A 142 5.67 -7.16 6.39
N ILE A 143 6.05 -7.14 5.12
CA ILE A 143 6.89 -8.19 4.52
C ILE A 143 8.36 -7.74 4.58
N SER A 144 9.20 -8.58 5.18
CA SER A 144 10.65 -8.39 5.26
C SER A 144 11.34 -8.64 3.90
N PRO A 145 12.54 -8.08 3.68
CA PRO A 145 13.27 -8.30 2.44
C PRO A 145 13.70 -9.77 2.32
N THR A 146 13.26 -10.41 1.24
CA THR A 146 13.66 -11.75 0.80
C THR A 146 13.73 -11.76 -0.73
N VAL A 147 14.28 -12.84 -1.31
CA VAL A 147 14.36 -12.99 -2.78
C VAL A 147 12.99 -13.03 -3.47
N ASP A 148 11.95 -13.41 -2.73
CA ASP A 148 10.57 -13.61 -3.18
C ASP A 148 9.57 -12.64 -2.51
N ALA A 149 10.05 -11.58 -1.83
CA ALA A 149 9.22 -10.68 -1.04
C ALA A 149 8.04 -10.07 -1.81
N ASN A 150 8.22 -9.74 -3.10
CA ASN A 150 7.15 -9.22 -3.94
C ASN A 150 6.02 -10.24 -4.13
N GLU A 151 6.36 -11.52 -4.31
CA GLU A 151 5.37 -12.58 -4.46
C GLU A 151 4.66 -12.86 -3.12
N GLN A 152 5.42 -12.89 -2.02
CA GLN A 152 4.84 -13.00 -0.68
C GLN A 152 3.87 -11.85 -0.38
N ALA A 153 4.22 -10.62 -0.75
CA ALA A 153 3.34 -9.46 -0.58
C ALA A 153 2.06 -9.57 -1.41
N ARG A 154 2.14 -10.02 -2.66
CA ARG A 154 0.95 -10.28 -3.50
C ARG A 154 0.06 -11.37 -2.92
N GLN A 155 0.65 -12.47 -2.46
CA GLN A 155 -0.10 -13.53 -1.81
C GLN A 155 -0.77 -13.05 -0.52
N ALA A 156 -0.07 -12.26 0.30
CA ALA A 156 -0.65 -11.65 1.49
C ALA A 156 -1.81 -10.71 1.15
N ALA A 157 -1.63 -9.85 0.14
CA ALA A 157 -2.61 -8.87 -0.33
C ALA A 157 -3.88 -9.54 -0.88
N ASP A 158 -3.73 -10.58 -1.70
CA ASP A 158 -4.83 -11.31 -2.33
C ASP A 158 -5.70 -12.04 -1.29
N ASN A 159 -5.14 -12.35 -0.11
CA ASN A 159 -5.81 -13.02 1.01
C ASN A 159 -6.14 -12.08 2.19
N SER A 160 -5.96 -10.76 2.03
CA SER A 160 -6.00 -9.79 3.14
C SER A 160 -7.41 -9.40 3.63
N ALA A 161 -8.47 -9.70 2.86
CA ALA A 161 -9.81 -9.16 3.09
C ALA A 161 -10.35 -9.38 4.52
N ASN A 162 -10.03 -10.54 5.13
CA ASN A 162 -10.48 -10.89 6.49
C ASN A 162 -9.37 -10.78 7.54
N LYS A 163 -8.18 -10.29 7.18
CA LYS A 163 -7.09 -10.10 8.13
C LYS A 163 -7.38 -8.92 9.05
N ALA A 164 -6.97 -9.07 10.31
CA ALA A 164 -6.94 -7.97 11.25
C ALA A 164 -5.92 -6.91 10.81
N CYS A 165 -6.20 -5.64 11.12
CA CYS A 165 -5.21 -4.59 10.96
C CYS A 165 -4.07 -4.76 11.94
N LEU A 166 -2.87 -4.45 11.49
CA LEU A 166 -1.75 -4.19 12.38
C LEU A 166 -2.03 -2.91 13.17
N LYS A 167 -1.51 -2.86 14.40
CA LYS A 167 -1.60 -1.71 15.30
C LYS A 167 -0.18 -1.21 15.63
N PRO A 168 -0.01 0.10 15.87
CA PRO A 168 1.24 0.73 16.32
C PRO A 168 1.90 0.15 17.58
#